data_AF-A0A818JE42-F1
#
_entry.id   AF-A0A818JE42-F1
#
_cell.length_a   1.000
_cell.length_b   1.000
_cell.length_c   1.000
_cell.angle_alpha   90.00
_cell.angle_beta   90.00
_cell.angle_gamma   90.00
#
_symmetry.space_group_name_H-M   'P 1'
#
loop_
_entity.id
_entity.type
_entity.pdbx_description
1 polymer ?
#
loop_
_entity_poly.entity_id
_entity_poly.type
_entity_poly.pdbx_seq_one_letter_code
_entity_poly.pdbx_strand_id
1 'polypeptide(L)'
;MRTEYWTGWLDYWAGKHQTGSRTPYDTKAFEADLEGILLLSEEEISINFYMFFGGMNFGFTSGAHHFPFRQYKPLVTSYDYDAPLNEAGDPTPKYYAIRRVLEKFYSKHPELYVLNNDRSHKYGHSLPTIPPSSTTTSYRTIQISGYKTFEQILADDLLTVTTKRTNGPKSMEQLSVNNKSSASQWFILYTVKDILSLTKGLACQVNVTAVADNAVVLANE
;
A
#
# COMPACT_ATOMS: atom_id res chain seq x y z
N MET A 1 -15.18 -21.42 7.76
CA MET A 1 -14.19 -20.35 8.04
C MET A 1 -14.17 -19.34 6.90
N ARG A 2 -14.20 -18.04 7.21
CA ARG A 2 -13.89 -16.95 6.27
C ARG A 2 -12.46 -16.48 6.51
N THR A 3 -11.55 -16.86 5.59
CA THR A 3 -10.12 -16.55 5.70
C THR A 3 -9.80 -15.09 5.41
N GLU A 4 -10.67 -14.41 4.66
CA GLU A 4 -10.62 -12.97 4.44
C GLU A 4 -12.03 -12.41 4.56
N TYR A 5 -12.28 -11.69 5.63
CA TYR A 5 -13.48 -10.89 5.81
C TYR A 5 -13.12 -9.43 5.57
N TRP A 6 -13.46 -8.92 4.38
CA TRP A 6 -13.03 -7.61 3.92
C TRP A 6 -13.71 -6.47 4.68
N THR A 7 -12.94 -5.79 5.52
CA THR A 7 -13.43 -4.68 6.37
C THR A 7 -13.59 -3.39 5.58
N GLY A 8 -12.80 -3.21 4.53
CA GLY A 8 -12.89 -2.12 3.56
C GLY A 8 -12.23 -2.51 2.24
N TRP A 9 -11.49 -1.62 1.58
CA TRP A 9 -10.90 -1.91 0.27
C TRP A 9 -9.62 -1.11 -0.05
N LEU A 10 -9.00 -1.48 -1.17
CA LEU A 10 -7.78 -0.88 -1.70
C LEU A 10 -8.02 0.44 -2.41
N ASP A 11 -7.09 1.38 -2.25
CA ASP A 11 -7.05 2.66 -2.95
C ASP A 11 -6.04 2.68 -4.09
N TYR A 12 -6.36 3.45 -5.13
CA TYR A 12 -5.52 3.65 -6.31
C TYR A 12 -5.18 5.12 -6.49
N TRP A 13 -4.00 5.42 -7.02
CA TRP A 13 -3.64 6.79 -7.40
C TRP A 13 -4.67 7.37 -8.38
N ALA A 14 -5.03 8.64 -8.19
CA ALA A 14 -6.09 9.35 -8.91
C ALA A 14 -7.52 8.74 -8.77
N GLY A 15 -7.70 7.77 -7.86
CA GLY A 15 -9.00 7.23 -7.47
C GLY A 15 -9.63 7.98 -6.29
N LYS A 16 -10.89 7.64 -5.99
CA LYS A 16 -11.53 8.02 -4.73
C LYS A 16 -11.12 7.04 -3.63
N HIS A 17 -10.93 7.56 -2.42
CA HIS A 17 -10.77 6.75 -1.22
C HIS A 17 -11.97 5.81 -1.04
N GLN A 18 -11.71 4.53 -0.84
CA GLN A 18 -12.72 3.51 -0.63
C GLN A 18 -13.08 3.40 0.85
N THR A 19 -14.34 3.69 1.18
CA THR A 19 -14.89 3.47 2.53
C THR A 19 -15.86 2.29 2.49
N GLY A 20 -15.35 1.08 2.70
CA GLY A 20 -16.11 -0.17 2.67
C GLY A 20 -15.89 -1.04 1.43
N SER A 21 -16.60 -2.17 1.36
CA SER A 21 -16.47 -3.14 0.26
C SER A 21 -17.48 -2.85 -0.86
N ARG A 22 -17.01 -2.28 -1.99
CA ARG A 22 -17.63 -2.17 -3.34
C ARG A 22 -19.04 -1.54 -3.47
N THR A 23 -19.84 -1.47 -2.41
CA THR A 23 -21.14 -0.81 -2.20
C THR A 23 -21.12 -0.06 -0.87
N PRO A 24 -22.13 0.76 -0.50
CA PRO A 24 -22.16 1.41 0.81
C PRO A 24 -22.07 0.37 1.93
N TYR A 25 -20.92 0.34 2.59
CA TYR A 25 -20.62 -0.59 3.67
C TYR A 25 -20.10 0.22 4.86
N ASP A 26 -21.01 1.06 5.34
CA ASP A 26 -20.77 1.90 6.50
C ASP A 26 -20.65 1.06 7.78
N THR A 27 -20.30 1.71 8.89
CA THR A 27 -20.13 1.03 10.18
C THR A 27 -21.36 0.24 10.62
N LYS A 28 -22.59 0.67 10.27
CA LYS A 28 -23.81 -0.03 10.67
C LYS A 28 -24.03 -1.29 9.84
N ALA A 29 -23.83 -1.19 8.53
CA ALA A 29 -23.90 -2.35 7.64
C ALA A 29 -22.84 -3.40 8.01
N PHE A 30 -21.61 -2.94 8.33
CA PHE A 30 -20.54 -3.79 8.84
C PHE A 30 -20.90 -4.48 10.16
N GLU A 31 -21.45 -3.74 11.14
CA GLU A 31 -21.88 -4.32 12.43
C GLU A 31 -22.97 -5.38 12.24
N ALA A 32 -23.99 -5.09 11.43
CA ALA A 32 -25.09 -6.01 11.17
C ALA A 32 -24.63 -7.31 10.46
N ASP A 33 -23.72 -7.19 9.50
CA ASP A 33 -23.13 -8.35 8.81
C ASP A 33 -22.29 -9.21 9.77
N LEU A 34 -21.48 -8.58 10.62
CA LEU A 34 -20.71 -9.27 11.64
C LEU A 34 -21.60 -9.96 12.70
N GLU A 35 -22.69 -9.31 13.13
CA GLU A 35 -23.70 -9.94 13.99
C GLU A 35 -24.37 -11.13 13.30
N GLY A 36 -24.68 -11.01 12.01
CA GLY A 36 -25.23 -12.10 11.21
C GLY A 36 -24.33 -13.33 11.21
N ILE A 37 -23.01 -13.11 11.07
CA ILE A 37 -22.02 -14.19 11.05
C ILE A 37 -21.82 -14.80 12.44
N LEU A 38 -21.64 -13.98 13.48
CA LEU A 38 -21.21 -14.46 14.80
C LEU A 38 -22.36 -14.80 15.75
N LEU A 39 -23.52 -14.16 15.63
CA LEU A 39 -24.62 -14.29 16.60
C LEU A 39 -25.86 -14.99 16.04
N LEU A 40 -26.03 -15.00 14.72
CA LEU A 40 -27.25 -15.48 14.06
C LEU A 40 -27.02 -16.70 13.16
N SER A 41 -25.77 -17.10 12.91
CA SER A 41 -25.47 -18.30 12.14
C SER A 41 -25.77 -19.56 12.96
N GLU A 42 -26.36 -20.57 12.31
CA GLU A 42 -26.55 -21.90 12.89
C GLU A 42 -25.22 -22.68 12.99
N GLU A 43 -24.19 -22.23 12.25
CA GLU A 43 -22.86 -22.83 12.23
C GLU A 43 -21.84 -21.96 12.99
N GLU A 44 -20.82 -22.62 13.56
CA GLU A 44 -19.68 -21.93 14.13
C GLU A 44 -18.74 -21.41 13.03
N ILE A 45 -18.89 -20.14 12.66
CA ILE A 45 -18.07 -19.52 11.61
C ILE A 45 -16.88 -18.79 12.21
N SER A 46 -15.67 -19.33 12.01
CA SER A 46 -14.43 -18.58 12.28
C SER A 46 -14.16 -17.54 11.19
N ILE A 47 -13.73 -16.34 11.59
CA ILE A 47 -13.43 -15.21 10.71
C ILE A 47 -12.01 -14.68 10.92
N ASN A 48 -11.42 -14.16 9.84
CA ASN A 48 -10.19 -13.37 9.89
C ASN A 48 -10.43 -12.00 9.21
N PHE A 49 -10.25 -10.91 9.95
CA PHE A 49 -10.48 -9.55 9.45
C PHE A 49 -9.36 -9.13 8.48
N TYR A 50 -9.73 -8.87 7.23
CA TYR A 50 -8.83 -8.37 6.21
C TYR A 50 -9.25 -6.95 5.81
N MET A 51 -8.58 -5.88 6.20
CA MET A 51 -7.53 -5.78 7.21
C MET A 51 -8.13 -5.37 8.55
N PHE A 52 -7.62 -5.90 9.66
CA PHE A 52 -7.90 -5.32 10.98
C PHE A 52 -7.12 -4.00 11.19
N PHE A 53 -5.88 -3.98 10.72
CA PHE A 53 -5.00 -2.83 10.59
C PHE A 53 -4.22 -3.00 9.30
N GLY A 54 -4.32 -2.05 8.38
CA GLY A 54 -3.60 -2.14 7.11
C GLY A 54 -2.23 -1.46 7.14
N GLY A 55 -2.14 -0.24 7.69
CA GLY A 55 -0.87 0.47 7.84
C GLY A 55 -0.42 1.18 6.57
N MET A 56 0.83 0.97 6.16
CA MET A 56 1.51 1.77 5.13
C MET A 56 2.43 0.92 4.24
N ASN A 57 2.39 1.17 2.94
CA ASN A 57 3.35 0.65 1.96
C ASN A 57 4.58 1.56 1.88
N PHE A 58 5.53 1.44 2.81
CA PHE A 58 6.73 2.27 2.80
C PHE A 58 7.63 2.01 1.59
N GLY A 59 8.29 3.06 1.09
CA GLY A 59 9.21 2.97 -0.03
C GLY A 59 8.53 2.51 -1.31
N PHE A 60 9.07 1.46 -1.95
CA PHE A 60 8.57 0.90 -3.21
C PHE A 60 7.86 -0.45 -3.00
N THR A 61 7.19 -0.62 -1.87
CA THR A 61 6.50 -1.88 -1.51
C THR A 61 5.05 -1.94 -1.97
N SER A 62 4.48 -0.83 -2.45
CA SER A 62 3.12 -0.77 -2.97
C SER A 62 2.97 -1.65 -4.22
N GLY A 63 1.90 -2.44 -4.26
CA GLY A 63 1.53 -3.22 -5.44
C GLY A 63 0.79 -2.41 -6.51
N ALA A 64 0.32 -3.11 -7.53
CA ALA A 64 -0.57 -2.56 -8.55
C ALA A 64 -1.57 -3.61 -9.00
N HIS A 65 -2.75 -3.18 -9.43
CA HIS A 65 -3.70 -4.04 -10.13
C HIS A 65 -3.53 -3.93 -11.63
N HIS A 66 -3.61 -5.07 -12.31
CA HIS A 66 -3.48 -5.17 -13.77
C HIS A 66 -4.49 -6.20 -14.35
N PHE A 67 -5.76 -6.11 -13.98
CA PHE A 67 -6.87 -6.93 -14.53
C PHE A 67 -8.22 -6.22 -14.35
N PRO A 68 -9.26 -6.47 -15.18
CA PRO A 68 -9.31 -7.28 -16.41
C PRO A 68 -9.14 -6.47 -17.73
N PHE A 69 -8.93 -5.15 -17.68
CA PHE A 69 -8.93 -4.27 -18.86
C PHE A 69 -7.58 -3.67 -19.27
N ARG A 70 -6.45 -4.31 -18.90
CA ARG A 70 -5.08 -3.83 -19.20
C ARG A 70 -4.76 -2.39 -18.74
N GLN A 71 -5.45 -1.89 -17.73
CA GLN A 71 -5.12 -0.63 -17.10
C GLN A 71 -4.27 -0.90 -15.87
N TYR A 72 -3.02 -0.46 -15.90
CA TYR A 72 -2.16 -0.43 -14.73
C TYR A 72 -2.75 0.54 -13.70
N LYS A 73 -3.05 0.03 -12.50
CA LYS A 73 -3.59 0.81 -11.39
C LYS A 73 -2.67 0.66 -10.18
N PRO A 74 -1.71 1.59 -9.98
CA PRO A 74 -0.82 1.53 -8.83
C PRO A 74 -1.61 1.82 -7.56
N LEU A 75 -1.36 1.02 -6.53
CA LEU A 75 -1.91 1.27 -5.20
C LEU A 75 -1.23 2.51 -4.60
N VAL A 76 -1.98 3.25 -3.78
CA VAL A 76 -1.42 4.38 -3.04
C VAL A 76 -0.45 3.90 -1.95
N THR A 77 0.38 4.82 -1.44
CA THR A 77 1.31 4.51 -0.34
C THR A 77 0.54 4.12 0.92
N SER A 78 -0.55 4.83 1.23
CA SER A 78 -1.42 4.48 2.35
C SER A 78 -2.05 3.09 2.17
N TYR A 79 -2.06 2.31 3.24
CA TYR A 79 -2.80 1.05 3.31
C TYR A 79 -3.85 1.12 4.43
N ASP A 80 -4.45 2.29 4.67
CA ASP A 80 -5.49 2.50 5.68
C ASP A 80 -6.65 1.49 5.56
N TYR A 81 -7.06 1.19 4.32
CA TYR A 81 -8.05 0.18 3.96
C TYR A 81 -9.47 0.46 4.47
N ASP A 82 -9.74 1.61 5.11
CA ASP A 82 -10.95 1.84 5.92
C ASP A 82 -11.14 0.71 6.96
N ALA A 83 -10.01 0.31 7.55
CA ALA A 83 -9.92 -0.77 8.51
C ALA A 83 -10.44 -0.37 9.91
N PRO A 84 -10.68 -1.35 10.81
CA PRO A 84 -10.98 -1.08 12.22
C PRO A 84 -9.94 -0.19 12.91
N LEU A 85 -8.66 -0.35 12.60
CA LEU A 85 -7.62 0.61 12.98
C LEU A 85 -7.21 1.40 11.75
N ASN A 86 -7.18 2.73 11.86
CA ASN A 86 -6.72 3.59 10.77
C ASN A 86 -5.21 3.42 10.54
N GLU A 87 -4.67 4.06 9.50
CA GLU A 87 -3.24 4.00 9.15
C GLU A 87 -2.28 4.36 10.30
N ALA A 88 -2.69 5.26 11.22
CA ALA A 88 -1.89 5.65 12.39
C ALA A 88 -2.06 4.69 13.60
N GLY A 89 -2.90 3.66 13.46
CA GLY A 89 -3.21 2.68 14.52
C GLY A 89 -4.32 3.09 15.48
N ASP A 90 -5.03 4.19 15.21
CA ASP A 90 -6.11 4.65 16.08
C ASP A 90 -7.43 3.87 15.82
N PRO A 91 -8.20 3.56 16.88
CA PRO A 91 -9.52 2.94 16.75
C PRO A 91 -10.51 3.77 15.93
N THR A 92 -11.13 3.15 14.93
CA THR A 92 -12.20 3.76 14.11
C THR A 92 -13.58 3.33 14.63
N PRO A 93 -14.69 3.92 14.15
CA PRO A 93 -16.05 3.44 14.45
C PRO A 93 -16.25 1.94 14.19
N LYS A 94 -15.57 1.36 13.19
CA LYS A 94 -15.62 -0.10 12.92
C LYS A 94 -14.96 -0.92 14.02
N TYR A 95 -13.86 -0.45 14.62
CA TYR A 95 -13.26 -1.13 15.79
C TYR A 95 -14.25 -1.22 16.95
N TYR A 96 -14.93 -0.12 17.26
CA TYR A 96 -15.94 -0.11 18.32
C TYR A 96 -17.15 -1.00 17.98
N ALA A 97 -17.53 -1.10 16.70
CA ALA A 97 -18.56 -2.05 16.25
C ALA A 97 -18.15 -3.50 16.49
N ILE A 98 -16.92 -3.89 16.11
CA ILE A 98 -16.38 -5.23 16.38
C ILE A 98 -16.46 -5.54 17.88
N ARG A 99 -16.02 -4.61 18.73
CA ARG A 99 -16.05 -4.81 20.19
C ARG A 99 -17.45 -5.07 20.71
N ARG A 100 -18.46 -4.29 20.28
CA ARG A 100 -19.86 -4.51 20.69
C ARG A 100 -20.37 -5.89 20.29
N VAL A 101 -20.07 -6.35 19.08
CA VAL A 101 -20.49 -7.68 18.61
C VAL A 101 -19.80 -8.78 19.40
N LEU A 102 -18.50 -8.65 19.66
CA LEU A 102 -17.76 -9.61 20.47
C LEU A 102 -18.24 -9.64 21.93
N GLU A 103 -18.57 -8.50 22.53
CA GLU A 103 -19.17 -8.43 23.88
C GLU A 103 -20.49 -9.20 23.93
N LYS A 104 -21.36 -9.01 22.93
CA LYS A 104 -22.62 -9.78 22.79
C LYS A 104 -22.35 -11.27 22.62
N PHE A 105 -21.35 -11.63 21.79
CA PHE A 105 -20.96 -13.02 21.53
C PHE A 105 -20.50 -13.71 22.81
N TYR A 106 -19.49 -13.18 23.51
CA TYR A 106 -18.99 -13.78 24.74
C TYR A 106 -20.00 -13.77 25.89
N SER A 107 -20.93 -12.80 25.91
CA SER A 107 -22.04 -12.83 26.89
C SER A 107 -23.00 -14.02 26.68
N LYS A 108 -23.18 -14.46 25.43
CA LYS A 108 -23.96 -15.67 25.09
C LYS A 108 -23.16 -16.97 25.23
N HIS A 109 -21.84 -16.86 25.24
CA HIS A 109 -20.90 -17.98 25.27
C HIS A 109 -19.93 -17.87 26.46
N PRO A 110 -20.42 -17.93 27.72
CA PRO A 110 -19.59 -17.76 28.91
C PRO A 110 -18.55 -18.86 29.11
N GLU A 111 -18.70 -20.00 28.44
CA GLU A 111 -17.73 -21.10 28.37
C GLU A 111 -16.46 -20.72 27.58
N LEU A 112 -16.56 -19.72 26.70
CA LEU A 112 -15.45 -19.26 25.89
C LEU A 112 -14.65 -18.19 26.64
N TYR A 113 -13.33 -18.24 26.43
CA TYR A 113 -12.39 -17.31 27.04
C TYR A 113 -11.76 -16.40 25.98
N VAL A 114 -11.48 -15.17 26.38
CA VAL A 114 -10.67 -14.25 25.58
C VAL A 114 -9.20 -14.53 25.85
N LEU A 115 -8.49 -15.01 24.82
CA LEU A 115 -7.03 -15.10 24.85
C LEU A 115 -6.44 -13.71 24.64
N ASN A 116 -5.83 -13.17 25.68
CA ASN A 116 -4.98 -11.99 25.53
C ASN A 116 -3.54 -12.45 25.29
N ASN A 117 -2.75 -11.63 24.58
CA ASN A 117 -1.33 -11.90 24.29
C ASN A 117 -0.43 -11.92 25.56
N ASP A 118 -1.03 -11.83 26.75
CA ASP A 118 -0.37 -12.10 28.01
C ASP A 118 -0.04 -13.60 28.11
N ARG A 119 1.24 -13.92 28.01
CA ARG A 119 1.79 -15.28 28.16
C ARG A 119 1.57 -15.85 29.57
N SER A 120 0.97 -15.10 30.50
CA SER A 120 0.58 -15.60 31.82
C SER A 120 -0.55 -16.63 31.80
N HIS A 121 -1.17 -16.89 30.64
CA HIS A 121 -2.33 -17.78 30.48
C HIS A 121 -3.52 -17.39 31.37
N LYS A 122 -3.60 -16.12 31.79
CA LYS A 122 -4.79 -15.62 32.48
C LYS A 122 -5.87 -15.29 31.46
N TYR A 123 -6.81 -16.21 31.35
CA TYR A 123 -8.01 -16.08 30.53
C TYR A 123 -8.97 -15.06 31.15
N GLY A 124 -9.39 -14.07 30.38
CA GLY A 124 -10.43 -13.11 30.78
C GLY A 124 -11.78 -13.41 30.13
N HIS A 125 -12.87 -13.03 30.79
CA HIS A 125 -14.21 -13.02 30.19
C HIS A 125 -14.58 -11.66 29.56
N SER A 126 -13.77 -10.62 29.81
CA SER A 126 -13.95 -9.28 29.28
C SER A 126 -12.91 -8.96 28.21
N LEU A 127 -13.32 -8.20 27.20
CA LEU A 127 -12.38 -7.66 26.21
C LEU A 127 -11.32 -6.77 26.88
N PRO A 128 -10.07 -6.77 26.38
CA PRO A 128 -9.00 -5.94 26.93
C PRO A 128 -9.32 -4.45 26.81
N THR A 129 -8.77 -3.64 27.71
CA THR A 129 -8.88 -2.17 27.64
C THR A 129 -8.24 -1.64 26.36
N ILE A 130 -8.84 -0.60 25.79
CA ILE A 130 -8.32 0.04 24.57
C ILE A 130 -7.07 0.85 24.95
N PRO A 131 -5.93 0.66 24.26
CA PRO A 131 -4.75 1.50 24.45
C PRO A 131 -5.06 2.98 24.15
N PRO A 132 -4.34 3.93 24.76
CA PRO A 132 -4.48 5.33 24.39
C PRO A 132 -4.07 5.56 22.93
N SER A 133 -4.78 6.45 22.25
CA SER A 133 -4.44 6.89 20.89
C SER A 133 -3.06 7.54 20.82
N SER A 134 -2.46 7.47 19.63
CA SER A 134 -1.16 8.10 19.37
C SER A 134 -1.27 9.62 19.45
N THR A 135 -0.26 10.29 19.99
CA THR A 135 -0.19 11.75 19.99
C THR A 135 0.25 12.26 18.62
N THR A 136 -0.53 13.14 18.01
CA THR A 136 -0.16 13.82 16.75
C THR A 136 0.50 15.17 17.04
N THR A 137 1.34 15.63 16.13
CA THR A 137 1.99 16.94 16.23
C THR A 137 2.01 17.60 14.87
N SER A 138 1.59 18.86 14.81
CA SER A 138 1.74 19.70 13.63
C SER A 138 3.12 20.37 13.66
N TYR A 139 3.93 20.11 12.64
CA TYR A 139 5.23 20.75 12.48
C TYR A 139 5.07 22.08 11.74
N ARG A 140 5.89 23.07 12.12
CA ARG A 140 5.95 24.36 11.40
C ARG A 140 6.40 24.17 9.94
N THR A 141 6.11 25.13 9.09
CA THR A 141 6.64 25.19 7.72
C THR A 141 8.16 25.07 7.73
N ILE A 142 8.67 24.14 6.93
CA ILE A 142 10.09 23.97 6.66
C ILE A 142 10.37 24.58 5.28
N GLN A 143 11.27 25.56 5.23
CA GLN A 143 11.71 26.16 3.97
C GLN A 143 12.76 25.27 3.31
N ILE A 144 12.52 24.86 2.07
CA ILE A 144 13.52 24.14 1.27
C ILE A 144 14.53 25.18 0.75
N SER A 145 15.72 25.22 1.35
CA SER A 145 16.73 26.25 1.07
C SER A 145 17.65 25.94 -0.11
N GLY A 146 17.53 24.76 -0.71
CA GLY A 146 18.36 24.35 -1.83
C GLY A 146 17.92 23.02 -2.44
N TYR A 147 18.39 22.77 -3.65
CA TYR A 147 18.18 21.53 -4.40
C TYR A 147 19.39 21.28 -5.30
N LYS A 148 19.57 20.03 -5.72
CA LYS A 148 20.45 19.69 -6.85
C LYS A 148 19.58 19.34 -8.04
N THR A 149 19.96 19.79 -9.23
CA THR A 149 19.32 19.31 -10.46
C THR A 149 19.68 17.84 -10.70
N PHE A 150 18.94 17.17 -11.57
CA PHE A 150 19.24 15.79 -11.92
C PHE A 150 20.64 15.65 -12.56
N GLU A 151 21.04 16.62 -13.38
CA GLU A 151 22.37 16.68 -14.00
C GLU A 151 23.47 16.84 -12.94
N GLN A 152 23.24 17.67 -11.92
CA GLN A 152 24.18 17.83 -10.80
C GLN A 152 24.28 16.53 -9.99
N ILE A 153 23.16 15.86 -9.72
CA ILE A 153 23.14 14.55 -9.04
C ILE A 153 23.97 13.51 -9.82
N LEU A 154 23.84 13.49 -11.15
CA LEU A 154 24.63 12.59 -12.01
C LEU A 154 26.12 12.97 -12.05
N ALA A 155 26.46 14.25 -12.08
CA ALA A 155 27.83 14.73 -12.11
C ALA A 155 28.58 14.47 -10.78
N ASP A 156 27.88 14.55 -9.66
CA ASP A 156 28.42 14.36 -8.32
C ASP A 156 28.54 12.87 -7.92
N ASP A 157 28.19 11.93 -8.82
CA ASP A 157 28.19 10.48 -8.58
C ASP A 157 27.42 10.07 -7.31
N LEU A 158 26.33 10.80 -7.00
CA LEU A 158 25.52 10.58 -5.79
C LEU A 158 24.57 9.39 -5.92
N LEU A 159 24.46 8.79 -7.10
CA LEU A 159 23.70 7.58 -7.36
C LEU A 159 24.68 6.41 -7.45
N THR A 160 24.28 5.21 -7.00
CA THR A 160 25.05 3.99 -7.30
C THR A 160 24.94 3.70 -8.80
N VAL A 161 25.77 4.36 -9.61
CA VAL A 161 25.72 4.25 -11.07
C VAL A 161 26.52 3.02 -11.51
N THR A 162 25.87 1.86 -11.58
CA THR A 162 26.39 0.78 -12.43
C THR A 162 26.01 1.09 -13.88
N THR A 163 26.87 1.80 -14.61
CA THR A 163 26.65 2.02 -16.05
C THR A 163 26.90 0.72 -16.80
N LYS A 164 25.91 0.22 -17.52
CA LYS A 164 26.04 -0.96 -18.39
C LYS A 164 25.64 -0.59 -19.81
N ARG A 165 26.57 -0.76 -20.77
CA ARG A 165 26.24 -0.67 -22.20
C ARG A 165 25.55 -1.95 -22.63
N THR A 166 24.43 -1.83 -23.32
CA THR A 166 23.63 -2.95 -23.83
C THR A 166 23.30 -2.75 -25.29
N ASN A 167 23.08 -3.84 -26.03
CA ASN A 167 22.51 -3.78 -27.38
C ASN A 167 20.98 -3.61 -27.25
N GLY A 168 20.52 -2.36 -27.28
CA GLY A 168 19.12 -1.98 -27.04
C GLY A 168 18.75 -1.89 -25.55
N PRO A 169 17.55 -1.34 -25.23
CA PRO A 169 17.06 -1.23 -23.86
C PRO A 169 16.84 -2.61 -23.23
N LYS A 170 17.13 -2.71 -21.93
CA LYS A 170 16.90 -3.90 -21.09
C LYS A 170 16.04 -3.51 -19.91
N SER A 171 15.14 -4.39 -19.47
CA SER A 171 14.34 -4.13 -18.28
C SER A 171 15.23 -4.09 -17.02
N MET A 172 14.73 -3.51 -15.93
CA MET A 172 15.53 -3.37 -14.70
C MET A 172 15.98 -4.72 -14.10
N GLU A 173 15.17 -5.76 -14.27
CA GLU A 173 15.46 -7.12 -13.81
C GLU A 173 16.60 -7.77 -14.61
N GLN A 174 16.79 -7.35 -15.85
CA GLN A 174 17.88 -7.80 -16.73
C GLN A 174 19.20 -7.07 -16.45
N LEU A 175 19.18 -6.02 -15.61
CA LEU A 175 20.36 -5.28 -15.19
C LEU A 175 20.84 -5.79 -13.82
N SER A 176 22.09 -6.24 -13.79
CA SER A 176 22.81 -6.61 -12.57
C SER A 176 23.32 -5.35 -11.87
N VAL A 177 22.95 -5.13 -10.61
CA VAL A 177 23.51 -4.06 -9.76
C VAL A 177 24.26 -4.72 -8.61
N ASN A 178 25.51 -4.31 -8.36
CA ASN A 178 26.35 -4.79 -7.24
C ASN A 178 26.52 -6.33 -7.16
N ASN A 179 26.67 -7.04 -8.29
CA ASN A 179 26.78 -8.51 -8.34
C ASN A 179 25.61 -9.27 -7.69
N LYS A 180 24.48 -8.59 -7.44
CA LYS A 180 23.22 -9.21 -7.03
C LYS A 180 22.25 -9.13 -8.20
N SER A 181 21.52 -10.21 -8.42
CA SER A 181 20.44 -10.25 -9.41
C SER A 181 19.35 -9.26 -9.01
N SER A 182 18.98 -8.39 -9.95
CA SER A 182 17.90 -7.39 -9.90
C SER A 182 18.13 -6.15 -9.03
N ALA A 183 18.18 -4.99 -9.68
CA ALA A 183 17.69 -3.75 -9.07
C ALA A 183 16.16 -3.80 -9.13
N SER A 184 15.54 -4.53 -8.20
CA SER A 184 14.12 -4.88 -8.30
C SER A 184 13.14 -3.73 -8.05
N GLN A 185 13.58 -2.59 -7.49
CA GLN A 185 12.65 -1.56 -7.01
C GLN A 185 13.25 -0.13 -6.94
N TRP A 186 13.49 0.55 -8.07
CA TRP A 186 14.01 1.93 -8.05
C TRP A 186 13.63 2.69 -9.34
N PHE A 187 14.52 3.57 -9.79
CA PHE A 187 14.51 4.25 -11.07
C PHE A 187 15.63 3.68 -11.95
N ILE A 188 15.42 3.70 -13.27
CA ILE A 188 16.41 3.34 -14.27
C ILE A 188 16.60 4.50 -15.22
N LEU A 189 17.86 4.86 -15.48
CA LEU A 189 18.22 5.87 -16.48
C LEU A 189 18.66 5.16 -17.76
N TYR A 190 17.94 5.41 -18.86
CA TYR A 190 18.39 5.05 -20.20
C TYR A 190 19.00 6.28 -20.87
N THR A 191 20.24 6.15 -21.34
CA THR A 191 20.93 7.23 -22.05
C THR A 191 21.33 6.73 -23.43
N VAL A 192 20.98 7.49 -24.46
CA VAL A 192 21.44 7.27 -25.83
C VAL A 192 22.19 8.53 -26.26
N LYS A 193 23.38 8.36 -26.83
CA LYS A 193 24.18 9.45 -27.39
C LYS A 193 24.00 9.50 -28.90
N ASP A 194 24.21 10.69 -29.48
CA ASP A 194 24.32 10.91 -30.93
C ASP A 194 23.06 10.62 -31.76
N ILE A 195 21.86 10.69 -31.17
CA ILE A 195 20.59 10.53 -31.91
C ILE A 195 20.39 11.64 -32.95
N LEU A 196 20.72 12.90 -32.61
CA LEU A 196 20.44 14.07 -33.44
C LEU A 196 21.44 14.26 -34.60
N SER A 197 22.64 13.66 -34.53
CA SER A 197 23.62 13.73 -35.62
C SER A 197 23.20 12.90 -36.86
N LEU A 198 22.23 12.00 -36.69
CA LEU A 198 21.69 11.12 -37.72
C LEU A 198 20.55 11.74 -38.55
N THR A 199 20.01 12.89 -38.14
CA THR A 199 18.81 13.51 -38.76
C THR A 199 19.03 14.99 -39.06
N LYS A 200 19.95 15.31 -39.99
CA LYS A 200 20.06 16.67 -40.55
C LYS A 200 18.73 17.07 -41.22
N GLY A 201 17.91 17.86 -40.53
CA GLY A 201 16.75 18.55 -41.10
C GLY A 201 15.42 17.78 -41.10
N LEU A 202 15.32 16.63 -40.44
CA LEU A 202 14.05 15.92 -40.23
C LEU A 202 13.70 15.93 -38.74
N ALA A 203 12.41 16.11 -38.41
CA ALA A 203 11.94 16.02 -37.03
C ALA A 203 12.39 14.69 -36.41
N CYS A 204 13.25 14.74 -35.40
CA CYS A 204 13.71 13.55 -34.70
C CYS A 204 12.54 13.01 -33.85
N GLN A 205 11.96 11.89 -34.26
CA GLN A 205 10.96 11.18 -33.48
C GLN A 205 11.65 10.10 -32.65
N VAL A 206 11.69 10.29 -31.32
CA VAL A 206 12.09 9.24 -30.38
C VAL A 206 10.84 8.44 -30.01
N ASN A 207 10.75 7.21 -30.52
CA ASN A 207 9.64 6.30 -30.21
C ASN A 207 9.99 5.43 -29.01
N VAL A 208 9.24 5.59 -27.92
CA VAL A 208 9.33 4.72 -26.73
C VAL A 208 8.13 3.77 -26.75
N THR A 209 8.36 2.51 -27.11
CA THR A 209 7.29 1.57 -27.47
C THR A 209 6.80 0.68 -26.31
N ALA A 210 7.50 0.65 -25.18
CA ALA A 210 7.11 -0.12 -23.99
C ALA A 210 7.66 0.54 -22.72
N VAL A 211 6.81 1.30 -22.02
CA VAL A 211 7.12 1.92 -20.73
C VAL A 211 6.38 1.15 -19.64
N ALA A 212 7.11 0.75 -18.61
CA ALA A 212 6.59 0.12 -17.39
C ALA A 212 7.18 0.88 -16.19
N ASP A 213 6.51 1.83 -15.55
CA ASP A 213 5.13 2.29 -15.79
C ASP A 213 5.03 3.77 -16.20
N ASN A 214 6.03 4.59 -15.87
CA ASN A 214 6.12 6.01 -16.25
C ASN A 214 7.54 6.34 -16.72
N ALA A 215 7.67 7.29 -17.65
CA ALA A 215 8.96 7.77 -18.14
C ALA A 215 8.96 9.30 -18.30
N VAL A 216 10.07 9.92 -17.90
CA VAL A 216 10.36 11.33 -18.19
C VAL A 216 11.44 11.36 -19.25
N VAL A 217 11.16 12.01 -20.38
CA VAL A 217 12.11 12.12 -21.51
C VAL A 217 12.76 13.50 -21.47
N LEU A 218 14.08 13.51 -21.41
CA LEU A 218 14.91 14.71 -21.46
C LEU A 218 15.75 14.69 -22.74
N ALA A 219 15.79 15.80 -23.45
CA ALA A 219 16.61 15.99 -24.64
C ALA A 219 17.35 17.33 -24.51
N ASN A 220 18.67 17.29 -24.73
CA ASN A 220 19.47 18.50 -24.81
C ASN A 220 19.59 18.92 -26.27
N GLU A 221 19.37 20.21 -26.53
CA GLU A 221 19.67 20.85 -27.82
C GLU A 221 21.18 21.03 -28.02
#